data_AF-Q74ME7-F1
#
_entry.id   AF-Q74ME7-F1
#
_cell.length_a   1.000
_cell.length_b   1.000
_cell.length_c   1.000
_cell.angle_alpha   90.00
_cell.angle_beta   90.00
_cell.angle_gamma   90.00
#
_symmetry.space_group_name_H-M   'P 1'
#
loop_
_entity.id
_entity.type
_entity.pdbx_description
1 polymer ?
#
loop_
_entity_poly.entity_id
_entity_poly.type
_entity_poly.pdbx_seq_one_letter_code
_entity_poly.pdbx_strand_id
1 'polypeptide(L)'
;MIPLKEAYKYKELVGNKAYYLSLVKQKFLTPNGFVVTLEDNDYTIEKALNQYNYRFYSIRSSSFDEDTKEKANAGKYESYIRVPKRKALFYIKKIQEKGIPVLVTKYIKAQYHGVGFVYNKTIIELSKRFATEESDVIYIDGKRIYKNLDLFNKKVDSLLDRIKNKINEIRKYMGFDIDIEFAYNKRLYVLQVRPITKTIPENPNIIVISPGIMEGPVKYIKSEKDKIEGIIYVNRLYYWLSKYLDKIKGIIVKEPTFLSHLAINLRENNIPCVALDFVPKYVRINTYKGIFEYEK
;
A
#
# COMPACT_ATOMS: atom_id res chain seq x y z
N MET A 1 -0.91 25.73 10.42
CA MET A 1 -0.53 24.35 10.78
C MET A 1 -1.68 23.74 11.54
N ILE A 2 -2.09 22.53 11.17
CA ILE A 2 -3.30 21.90 11.69
C ILE A 2 -2.92 20.63 12.46
N PRO A 3 -3.25 20.49 13.76
CA PRO A 3 -3.04 19.23 14.48
C PRO A 3 -3.74 18.07 13.77
N LEU A 4 -3.08 16.91 13.66
CA LEU A 4 -3.65 15.76 12.93
C LEU A 4 -4.98 15.30 13.51
N LYS A 5 -5.23 15.50 14.82
CA LYS A 5 -6.51 15.15 15.45
C LYS A 5 -7.69 15.99 14.93
N GLU A 6 -7.43 17.16 14.36
CA GLU A 6 -8.42 18.13 13.87
C GLU A 6 -8.48 18.22 12.34
N ALA A 7 -7.53 17.61 11.63
CA ALA A 7 -7.40 17.72 10.17
C ALA A 7 -8.66 17.24 9.40
N TYR A 8 -9.48 16.36 9.96
CA TYR A 8 -10.71 15.89 9.31
C TYR A 8 -11.73 17.00 9.08
N LYS A 9 -11.60 18.13 9.78
CA LYS A 9 -12.46 19.31 9.62
C LYS A 9 -12.04 20.20 8.44
N TYR A 10 -10.86 19.97 7.85
CA TYR A 10 -10.21 20.89 6.91
C TYR A 10 -9.71 20.17 5.65
N LYS A 11 -10.55 19.30 5.05
CA LYS A 11 -10.16 18.46 3.91
C LYS A 11 -9.48 19.26 2.78
N GLU A 12 -10.06 20.40 2.42
CA GLU A 12 -9.57 21.30 1.35
C GLU A 12 -8.22 21.96 1.65
N LEU A 13 -7.72 21.88 2.89
CA LEU A 13 -6.42 22.45 3.28
C LEU A 13 -5.36 21.38 3.56
N VAL A 14 -5.78 20.17 3.91
CA VAL A 14 -4.89 19.11 4.39
C VAL A 14 -4.65 18.00 3.37
N GLY A 15 -5.48 17.90 2.34
CA GLY A 15 -5.44 16.81 1.36
C GLY A 15 -5.86 15.46 1.92
N ASN A 16 -5.91 14.45 1.05
CA ASN A 16 -6.65 13.22 1.33
C ASN A 16 -5.98 12.30 2.35
N LYS A 17 -4.65 12.10 2.31
CA LYS A 17 -3.96 11.24 3.29
C LYS A 17 -4.14 11.72 4.71
N ALA A 18 -3.92 13.01 4.95
CA ALA A 18 -4.11 13.61 6.26
C ALA A 18 -5.57 13.56 6.70
N TYR A 19 -6.51 13.86 5.80
CA TYR A 19 -7.94 13.79 6.05
C TYR A 19 -8.35 12.39 6.51
N TYR A 20 -8.08 11.34 5.73
CA TYR A 20 -8.48 9.98 6.09
C TYR A 20 -7.77 9.46 7.34
N LEU A 21 -6.47 9.74 7.50
CA LEU A 21 -5.75 9.33 8.72
C LEU A 21 -6.32 10.02 9.97
N SER A 22 -6.77 11.26 9.86
CA SER A 22 -7.39 12.00 10.97
C SER A 22 -8.79 11.51 11.32
N LEU A 23 -9.57 10.98 10.37
CA LEU A 23 -10.83 10.29 10.64
C LEU A 23 -10.60 9.02 11.47
N VAL A 24 -9.63 8.19 11.06
CA VAL A 24 -9.24 6.97 11.80
C VAL A 24 -8.73 7.32 13.19
N LYS A 25 -7.97 8.41 13.34
CA LYS A 25 -7.41 8.88 14.61
C LYS A 25 -8.46 9.13 15.70
N GLN A 26 -9.71 9.41 15.33
CA GLN A 26 -10.77 9.65 16.32
C GLN A 26 -11.09 8.41 17.16
N LYS A 27 -10.85 7.21 16.63
CA LYS A 27 -11.20 5.94 17.29
C LYS A 27 -10.05 4.94 17.40
N PHE A 28 -9.08 5.01 16.51
CA PHE A 28 -8.00 4.04 16.42
C PHE A 28 -6.63 4.68 16.59
N LEU A 29 -5.65 3.85 16.92
CA LEU A 29 -4.31 4.29 17.20
C LEU A 29 -3.59 4.68 15.90
N THR A 30 -3.23 5.96 15.80
CA THR A 30 -2.42 6.52 14.72
C THR A 30 -1.22 7.25 15.31
N PRO A 31 -0.14 7.45 14.54
CA PRO A 31 0.91 8.39 14.93
C PRO A 31 0.34 9.76 15.32
N ASN A 32 0.92 10.40 16.33
CA ASN A 32 0.66 11.81 16.60
C ASN A 32 1.45 12.67 15.62
N GLY A 33 0.93 13.84 15.29
CA GLY A 33 1.51 14.71 14.29
C GLY A 33 0.60 15.87 13.92
N PHE A 34 0.95 16.53 12.83
CA PHE A 34 0.30 17.71 12.31
C PHE A 34 0.40 17.75 10.79
N VAL A 35 -0.37 18.65 10.20
CA VAL A 35 -0.35 18.95 8.77
C VAL A 35 0.18 20.36 8.58
N VAL A 36 1.14 20.49 7.68
CA VAL A 36 1.65 21.77 7.17
C VAL A 36 0.83 22.13 5.93
N THR A 37 0.12 23.25 5.98
CA THR A 37 -0.67 23.76 4.85
C THR A 37 0.22 24.56 3.89
N LEU A 38 -0.31 25.00 2.75
CA LEU A 38 0.45 25.81 1.79
C LEU A 38 0.76 27.22 2.33
N GLU A 39 -0.02 27.69 3.30
CA GLU A 39 0.13 29.02 3.93
C GLU A 39 1.14 29.02 5.08
N ASP A 40 1.57 27.85 5.56
CA ASP A 40 2.47 27.75 6.70
C ASP A 40 3.91 28.16 6.34
N ASN A 41 4.44 29.17 7.04
CA ASN A 41 5.82 29.61 6.89
C ASN A 41 6.80 28.80 7.77
N ASP A 42 8.10 28.98 7.52
CA ASP A 42 9.19 28.27 8.19
C ASP A 42 9.14 28.43 9.71
N TYR A 43 8.87 29.63 10.21
CA TYR A 43 8.72 29.90 11.64
C TYR A 43 7.60 29.05 12.27
N THR A 44 6.44 28.95 11.61
CA THR A 44 5.31 28.15 12.08
C THR A 44 5.64 26.66 12.07
N ILE A 45 6.34 26.19 11.03
CA ILE A 45 6.78 24.80 10.92
C ILE A 45 7.80 24.46 12.02
N GLU A 46 8.80 25.30 12.25
CA GLU A 46 9.80 25.10 13.31
C GLU A 46 9.19 25.11 14.70
N LYS A 47 8.26 26.03 14.96
CA LYS A 47 7.50 26.06 16.22
C LYS A 47 6.77 24.73 16.45
N ALA A 48 6.12 24.18 15.42
CA ALA A 48 5.47 22.87 15.50
C ALA A 48 6.48 21.73 15.72
N LEU A 49 7.60 21.70 14.99
CA LEU A 49 8.65 20.70 15.17
C LEU A 49 9.26 20.72 16.59
N ASN A 50 9.35 21.90 17.20
CA ASN A 50 9.80 22.09 18.58
C ASN A 50 8.73 21.70 19.61
N GLN A 51 7.45 21.97 19.34
CA GLN A 51 6.35 21.54 20.20
C GLN A 51 6.21 20.01 20.25
N TYR A 52 6.27 19.34 19.09
CA TYR A 52 6.12 17.88 19.01
C TYR A 52 7.42 17.15 19.39
N ASN A 53 8.58 17.74 19.07
CA ASN A 53 9.92 17.32 19.50
C ASN A 53 10.26 15.82 19.36
N TYR A 54 9.83 15.17 18.28
CA TYR A 54 10.17 13.77 18.05
C TYR A 54 11.60 13.62 17.52
N ARG A 55 12.29 12.54 17.91
CA ARG A 55 13.62 12.21 17.38
C ARG A 55 13.59 11.95 15.88
N PHE A 56 12.56 11.23 15.41
CA PHE A 56 12.36 10.88 14.01
C PHE A 56 10.91 11.12 13.59
N TYR A 57 10.74 11.65 12.38
CA TYR A 57 9.47 11.94 11.75
C TYR A 57 9.24 11.06 10.52
N SER A 58 7.97 10.87 10.18
CA SER A 58 7.49 10.45 8.87
C SER A 58 6.87 11.68 8.21
N ILE A 59 7.39 12.07 7.05
CA ILE A 59 7.01 13.28 6.32
C ILE A 59 6.47 12.84 4.97
N ARG A 60 5.19 13.05 4.73
CA ARG A 60 4.49 12.56 3.54
C ARG A 60 3.74 13.71 2.89
N SER A 61 3.78 13.75 1.57
CA SER A 61 2.81 14.48 0.77
C SER A 61 1.37 14.05 1.14
N SER A 62 0.46 15.01 1.11
CA SER A 62 -0.98 14.81 1.29
C SER A 62 -1.69 15.63 0.22
N SER A 63 -1.68 15.13 -1.02
CA SER A 63 -2.24 15.81 -2.18
C SER A 63 -3.78 15.79 -2.16
N PHE A 64 -4.39 16.75 -2.85
CA PHE A 64 -5.84 16.82 -3.05
C PHE A 64 -6.35 15.81 -4.09
N ASP A 65 -5.48 15.41 -5.02
CA ASP A 65 -5.82 14.54 -6.14
C ASP A 65 -5.40 13.08 -5.94
N GLU A 66 -4.72 12.77 -4.82
CA GLU A 66 -4.35 11.39 -4.47
C GLU A 66 -5.39 10.75 -3.56
N ASP A 67 -5.48 9.42 -3.55
CA ASP A 67 -6.38 8.68 -2.64
C ASP A 67 -7.85 9.14 -2.70
N THR A 68 -8.33 9.53 -3.89
CA THR A 68 -9.75 9.84 -4.11
C THR A 68 -10.56 8.55 -4.21
N LYS A 69 -11.89 8.64 -4.19
CA LYS A 69 -12.77 7.49 -4.45
C LYS A 69 -12.65 6.93 -5.88
N GLU A 70 -11.91 7.62 -6.76
CA GLU A 70 -11.78 7.27 -8.18
C GLU A 70 -10.33 6.93 -8.58
N LYS A 71 -9.31 7.48 -7.91
CA LYS A 71 -7.88 7.32 -8.26
C LYS A 71 -6.98 7.16 -7.03
N ALA A 72 -6.10 6.16 -7.06
CA ALA A 72 -5.16 5.84 -5.97
C ALA A 72 -3.75 6.47 -6.12
N ASN A 73 -3.38 6.95 -7.32
CA ASN A 73 -2.12 7.69 -7.64
C ASN A 73 -0.89 7.34 -6.77
N ALA A 74 -0.58 6.06 -6.58
CA ALA A 74 0.57 5.66 -5.77
C ALA A 74 1.88 5.93 -6.54
N GLY A 75 3.02 5.93 -5.84
CA GLY A 75 4.34 6.20 -6.44
C GLY A 75 4.61 7.63 -6.96
N LYS A 76 3.59 8.45 -7.23
CA LYS A 76 3.73 9.81 -7.79
C LYS A 76 4.25 10.85 -6.79
N TYR A 77 4.01 10.64 -5.49
CA TYR A 77 4.23 11.64 -4.47
C TYR A 77 5.30 11.24 -3.45
N GLU A 78 6.05 12.23 -2.95
CA GLU A 78 7.21 11.99 -2.09
C GLU A 78 6.80 11.61 -0.66
N SER A 79 7.50 10.62 -0.10
CA SER A 79 7.39 10.21 1.29
C SER A 79 8.77 9.93 1.87
N TYR A 80 9.07 10.52 3.01
CA TYR A 80 10.34 10.38 3.73
C TYR A 80 10.09 9.78 5.10
N ILE A 81 10.65 8.61 5.34
CA ILE A 81 10.45 7.86 6.58
C ILE A 81 11.72 7.95 7.44
N ARG A 82 11.54 8.00 8.77
CA ARG A 82 12.63 8.08 9.76
C ARG A 82 13.54 9.29 9.58
N VAL A 83 12.95 10.44 9.24
CA VAL A 83 13.65 11.72 9.08
C VAL A 83 14.06 12.27 10.45
N PRO A 84 15.36 12.51 10.73
CA PRO A 84 15.79 13.15 11.96
C PRO A 84 15.19 14.56 12.09
N LYS A 85 14.83 15.00 13.31
CA LYS A 85 14.27 16.36 13.57
C LYS A 85 15.03 17.47 12.84
N ARG A 86 16.37 17.45 12.92
CA ARG A 86 17.27 18.45 12.28
C ARG A 86 17.14 18.56 10.76
N LYS A 87 16.59 17.54 10.09
CA LYS A 87 16.34 17.53 8.65
C LYS A 87 14.86 17.72 8.30
N ALA A 88 13.97 17.78 9.29
CA ALA A 88 12.53 17.74 9.05
C ALA A 88 12.04 18.95 8.25
N LEU A 89 12.47 20.16 8.60
CA LEU A 89 12.11 21.39 7.87
C LEU A 89 12.46 21.27 6.38
N PHE A 90 13.68 20.87 6.04
CA PHE A 90 14.12 20.68 4.66
C PHE A 90 13.18 19.77 3.85
N TYR A 91 12.84 18.59 4.38
CA TYR A 91 11.96 17.66 3.67
C TYR A 91 10.49 18.13 3.62
N ILE A 92 10.04 18.87 4.63
CA ILE A 92 8.71 19.51 4.61
C ILE A 92 8.66 20.53 3.47
N LYS A 93 9.64 21.45 3.41
CA LYS A 93 9.73 22.49 2.37
C LYS A 93 9.79 21.91 0.98
N LYS A 94 10.61 20.88 0.77
CA LYS A 94 10.73 20.19 -0.52
C LYS A 94 9.39 19.68 -1.07
N ILE A 95 8.46 19.27 -0.21
CA ILE A 95 7.12 18.85 -0.62
C ILE A 95 6.19 20.06 -0.75
N GLN A 96 6.21 20.97 0.22
CA GLN A 96 5.36 22.16 0.27
C GLN A 96 5.55 23.08 -0.94
N GLU A 97 6.78 23.27 -1.40
CA GLU A 97 7.15 24.09 -2.58
C GLU A 97 6.54 23.56 -3.88
N LYS A 98 6.08 22.31 -3.91
CA LYS A 98 5.33 21.74 -5.03
C LYS A 98 3.82 22.05 -4.97
N GLY A 99 3.39 22.91 -4.05
CA GLY A 99 1.98 23.23 -3.85
C GLY A 99 1.19 22.10 -3.19
N ILE A 100 1.83 21.24 -2.38
CA ILE A 100 1.20 20.08 -1.74
C ILE A 100 1.26 20.19 -0.20
N PRO A 101 0.13 20.05 0.52
CA PRO A 101 0.13 19.93 1.98
C PRO A 101 0.97 18.76 2.48
N VAL A 102 1.58 18.90 3.65
CA VAL A 102 2.53 17.92 4.17
C VAL A 102 2.03 17.33 5.49
N LEU A 103 1.79 16.01 5.49
CA LEU A 103 1.50 15.23 6.69
C LEU A 103 2.81 14.90 7.42
N VAL A 104 2.97 15.43 8.63
CA VAL A 104 4.15 15.26 9.47
C VAL A 104 3.76 14.51 10.74
N THR A 105 4.29 13.29 10.91
CA THR A 105 3.93 12.43 12.04
C THR A 105 5.14 11.86 12.74
N LYS A 106 4.97 11.41 13.99
CA LYS A 106 5.97 10.61 14.70
C LYS A 106 6.29 9.35 13.90
N TYR A 107 7.58 9.08 13.66
CA TYR A 107 7.98 7.79 13.12
C TYR A 107 7.70 6.67 14.14
N ILE A 108 7.00 5.63 13.69
CA ILE A 108 6.73 4.43 14.49
C ILE A 108 7.74 3.34 14.12
N LYS A 109 8.62 2.99 15.05
CA LYS A 109 9.47 1.79 14.92
C LYS A 109 8.60 0.56 15.12
N ALA A 110 8.43 -0.23 14.06
CA ALA A 110 7.60 -1.42 14.09
C ALA A 110 8.44 -2.69 14.33
N GLN A 111 7.79 -3.71 14.89
CA GLN A 111 8.25 -5.10 14.82
C GLN A 111 7.82 -5.74 13.50
N TYR A 112 6.61 -5.38 13.03
CA TYR A 112 6.10 -5.77 11.72
C TYR A 112 5.49 -4.56 11.02
N HIS A 113 5.70 -4.49 9.72
CA HIS A 113 5.05 -3.57 8.80
C HIS A 113 4.08 -4.37 7.94
N GLY A 114 3.03 -3.73 7.46
CA GLY A 114 2.13 -4.41 6.53
C GLY A 114 1.13 -3.50 5.87
N VAL A 115 0.47 -4.07 4.87
CA VAL A 115 -0.76 -3.54 4.30
C VAL A 115 -1.90 -4.49 4.50
N GLY A 116 -3.10 -3.92 4.61
CA GLY A 116 -4.34 -4.65 4.57
C GLY A 116 -5.21 -4.15 3.42
N PHE A 117 -5.81 -5.06 2.69
CA PHE A 117 -6.91 -4.76 1.78
C PHE A 117 -8.16 -5.41 2.36
N VAL A 118 -9.18 -4.62 2.65
CA VAL A 118 -10.44 -5.12 3.19
C VAL A 118 -11.59 -4.67 2.32
N TYR A 119 -12.12 -5.64 1.59
CA TYR A 119 -13.33 -5.58 0.80
C TYR A 119 -14.18 -6.80 1.17
N ASN A 120 -14.74 -7.51 0.19
CA ASN A 120 -15.36 -8.84 0.40
C ASN A 120 -14.44 -9.83 1.12
N LYS A 121 -13.12 -9.66 1.00
CA LYS A 121 -12.09 -10.44 1.71
C LYS A 121 -11.16 -9.54 2.51
N THR A 122 -10.52 -10.10 3.52
CA THR A 122 -9.39 -9.48 4.22
C THR A 122 -8.09 -10.11 3.75
N ILE A 123 -7.30 -9.33 3.03
CA ILE A 123 -5.93 -9.66 2.65
C ILE A 123 -4.99 -8.87 3.55
N ILE A 124 -4.04 -9.54 4.18
CA ILE A 124 -2.97 -8.91 4.97
C ILE A 124 -1.64 -9.37 4.41
N GLU A 125 -0.79 -8.42 4.08
CA GLU A 125 0.61 -8.66 3.76
C GLU A 125 1.47 -8.11 4.90
N LEU A 126 2.35 -8.94 5.44
CA LEU A 126 3.16 -8.62 6.62
C LEU A 126 4.65 -8.86 6.34
N SER A 127 5.50 -7.94 6.80
CA SER A 127 6.96 -8.06 6.75
C SER A 127 7.61 -7.58 8.07
N LYS A 128 8.64 -8.29 8.53
CA LYS A 128 9.55 -7.87 9.61
C LYS A 128 10.55 -6.83 9.14
N ARG A 129 10.86 -6.81 7.84
CA ARG A 129 11.86 -5.93 7.25
C ARG A 129 11.16 -4.71 6.65
N PHE A 130 11.63 -3.53 7.03
CA PHE A 130 11.06 -2.29 6.50
C PHE A 130 11.46 -2.13 5.04
N ALA A 131 10.49 -1.80 4.18
CA ALA A 131 10.69 -1.48 2.76
C ALA A 131 11.41 -2.57 1.94
N THR A 132 11.12 -3.84 2.21
CA THR A 132 11.53 -4.93 1.31
C THR A 132 10.49 -5.17 0.23
N GLU A 133 10.93 -5.51 -0.98
CA GLU A 133 10.05 -5.98 -2.06
C GLU A 133 9.45 -7.37 -1.79
N GLU A 134 9.89 -8.00 -0.69
CA GLU A 134 9.49 -9.33 -0.26
C GLU A 134 8.57 -9.25 0.95
N SER A 135 7.42 -9.91 0.84
CA SER A 135 6.48 -10.17 1.93
C SER A 135 6.96 -11.38 2.72
N ASP A 136 6.93 -11.32 4.06
CA ASP A 136 7.20 -12.51 4.85
C ASP A 136 5.97 -13.43 4.95
N VAL A 137 4.76 -12.84 4.98
CA VAL A 137 3.49 -13.56 5.05
C VAL A 137 2.41 -12.84 4.24
N ILE A 138 1.63 -13.62 3.50
CA ILE A 138 0.32 -13.22 2.96
C ILE A 138 -0.76 -14.05 3.64
N TYR A 139 -1.75 -13.37 4.22
CA TYR A 139 -2.86 -13.94 4.96
C TYR A 139 -4.18 -13.51 4.33
N ILE A 140 -4.96 -14.47 3.86
CA ILE A 140 -6.25 -14.23 3.21
C ILE A 140 -7.33 -14.94 4.01
N ASP A 141 -8.23 -14.16 4.61
CA ASP A 141 -9.42 -14.61 5.34
C ASP A 141 -9.22 -15.64 6.46
N GLY A 142 -8.01 -15.87 6.95
CA GLY A 142 -7.76 -16.94 7.92
C GLY A 142 -6.69 -17.94 7.47
N LYS A 143 -6.28 -17.87 6.20
CA LYS A 143 -5.38 -18.83 5.57
C LYS A 143 -4.10 -18.15 5.11
N ARG A 144 -2.95 -18.76 5.43
CA ARG A 144 -1.64 -18.31 4.94
C ARG A 144 -1.41 -18.83 3.52
N ILE A 145 -0.96 -17.95 2.63
CA ILE A 145 -0.62 -18.29 1.24
C ILE A 145 0.90 -18.40 1.04
N TYR A 146 1.68 -17.42 1.52
CA TYR A 146 3.14 -17.39 1.34
C TYR A 146 3.91 -17.52 2.66
N LYS A 147 5.11 -18.09 2.58
CA LYS A 147 5.81 -18.73 3.70
C LYS A 147 7.30 -18.40 3.69
N ASN A 148 7.72 -17.38 4.43
CA ASN A 148 9.07 -17.42 5.02
C ASN A 148 9.01 -18.31 6.29
N LEU A 149 9.84 -19.38 6.33
CA LEU A 149 9.78 -20.48 7.31
C LEU A 149 9.94 -20.02 8.78
N ASP A 150 10.56 -18.86 9.01
CA ASP A 150 10.85 -18.34 10.36
C ASP A 150 9.63 -17.74 11.09
N LEU A 151 8.46 -17.68 10.44
CA LEU A 151 7.22 -17.14 11.03
C LEU A 151 6.16 -18.21 11.35
N PHE A 152 6.52 -19.50 11.31
CA PHE A 152 5.63 -20.64 11.58
C PHE A 152 5.35 -20.91 13.07
N ASN A 153 5.25 -19.86 13.89
CA ASN A 153 4.80 -20.02 15.26
C ASN A 153 3.29 -19.70 15.36
N LYS A 154 2.53 -20.51 16.12
CA LYS A 154 1.10 -20.25 16.49
C LYS A 154 0.88 -18.81 16.99
N LYS A 155 1.89 -18.20 17.60
CA LYS A 155 1.87 -16.79 18.03
C LYS A 155 1.64 -15.80 16.87
N VAL A 156 2.13 -16.10 15.67
CA VAL A 156 1.95 -15.26 14.48
C VAL A 156 0.54 -15.39 13.90
N ASP A 157 -0.07 -16.58 13.94
CA ASP A 157 -1.48 -16.74 13.51
C ASP A 157 -2.42 -15.92 14.37
N SER A 158 -2.30 -16.06 15.69
CA SER A 158 -3.09 -15.27 16.64
C SER A 158 -2.86 -13.76 16.46
N LEU A 159 -1.65 -13.33 16.09
CA LEU A 159 -1.36 -11.94 15.73
C LEU A 159 -2.10 -11.53 14.45
N LEU A 160 -2.03 -12.34 13.39
CA LEU A 160 -2.70 -12.06 12.11
C LEU A 160 -4.22 -11.98 12.27
N ASP A 161 -4.82 -12.86 13.07
CA ASP A 161 -6.25 -12.80 13.39
C ASP A 161 -6.63 -11.53 14.15
N ARG A 162 -5.80 -11.13 15.13
CA ARG A 162 -5.99 -9.87 15.84
C ARG A 162 -5.89 -8.67 14.91
N ILE A 163 -4.93 -8.68 13.98
CA ILE A 163 -4.79 -7.63 12.97
C ILE A 163 -6.01 -7.62 12.04
N LYS A 164 -6.43 -8.79 11.52
CA LYS A 164 -7.63 -8.97 10.69
C LYS A 164 -8.86 -8.39 11.35
N ASN A 165 -9.12 -8.74 12.61
CA ASN A 165 -10.27 -8.24 13.35
C ASN A 165 -10.21 -6.71 13.50
N LYS A 166 -9.04 -6.16 13.85
CA LYS A 166 -8.89 -4.72 14.03
C LYS A 166 -9.03 -3.94 12.71
N ILE A 167 -8.50 -4.43 11.61
CA ILE A 167 -8.65 -3.77 10.30
C ILE A 167 -10.12 -3.85 9.83
N ASN A 168 -10.81 -4.96 10.07
CA ASN A 168 -12.25 -5.05 9.79
C ASN A 168 -13.08 -4.05 10.62
N GLU A 169 -12.74 -3.83 11.89
CA GLU A 169 -13.35 -2.76 12.69
C GLU A 169 -13.11 -1.37 12.06
N ILE A 170 -11.90 -1.12 11.55
CA ILE A 170 -11.57 0.14 10.87
C ILE A 170 -12.39 0.29 9.59
N ARG A 171 -12.50 -0.74 8.75
CA ARG A 171 -13.36 -0.74 7.55
C ARG A 171 -14.79 -0.36 7.90
N LYS A 172 -15.38 -1.04 8.89
CA LYS A 172 -16.75 -0.78 9.36
C LYS A 172 -16.92 0.67 9.83
N TYR A 173 -15.93 1.21 10.53
CA TYR A 173 -15.94 2.60 10.98
C TYR A 173 -15.83 3.60 9.81
N MET A 174 -15.02 3.30 8.80
CA MET A 174 -14.86 4.16 7.62
C MET A 174 -16.08 4.11 6.70
N GLY A 175 -16.84 3.00 6.71
CA GLY A 175 -18.06 2.84 5.92
C GLY A 175 -17.82 2.53 4.43
N PHE A 176 -16.60 2.16 4.05
CA PHE A 176 -16.21 1.77 2.70
C PHE A 176 -15.04 0.79 2.73
N ASP A 177 -14.76 0.13 1.61
CA ASP A 177 -13.64 -0.81 1.48
C ASP A 177 -12.30 -0.08 1.53
N ILE A 178 -11.33 -0.62 2.28
CA ILE A 178 -10.10 0.10 2.63
C ILE A 178 -8.82 -0.60 2.18
N ASP A 179 -7.88 0.20 1.71
CA ASP A 179 -6.45 -0.10 1.65
C ASP A 179 -5.78 0.64 2.83
N ILE A 180 -5.07 -0.10 3.69
CA ILE A 180 -4.49 0.41 4.93
C ILE A 180 -3.01 0.05 5.01
N GLU A 181 -2.16 1.03 5.34
CA GLU A 181 -0.79 0.76 5.78
C GLU A 181 -0.73 0.79 7.30
N PHE A 182 -0.05 -0.18 7.90
CA PHE A 182 0.07 -0.27 9.36
C PHE A 182 1.47 -0.65 9.84
N ALA A 183 1.73 -0.30 11.10
CA ALA A 183 2.88 -0.73 11.85
C ALA A 183 2.41 -1.44 13.13
N TYR A 184 2.96 -2.62 13.40
CA TYR A 184 2.70 -3.34 14.63
C TYR A 184 3.93 -3.33 15.53
N ASN A 185 3.76 -2.85 16.75
CA ASN A 185 4.74 -2.98 17.85
C ASN A 185 3.99 -3.03 19.17
N LYS A 186 3.66 -4.25 19.63
CA LYS A 186 2.73 -4.56 20.76
C LYS A 186 1.28 -4.08 20.54
N ARG A 187 1.10 -2.98 19.81
CA ARG A 187 -0.17 -2.37 19.39
C ARG A 187 -0.12 -2.13 17.88
N LEU A 188 -1.30 -2.12 17.24
CA LEU A 188 -1.47 -1.80 15.83
C LEU A 188 -1.59 -0.28 15.68
N TYR A 189 -0.68 0.34 14.93
CA TYR A 189 -0.73 1.73 14.52
C TYR A 189 -1.14 1.79 13.05
N VAL A 190 -2.22 2.50 12.76
CA VAL A 190 -2.60 2.85 11.39
C VAL A 190 -1.73 3.99 10.92
N LEU A 191 -1.01 3.79 9.82
CA LEU A 191 -0.09 4.76 9.24
C LEU A 191 -0.72 5.51 8.07
N GLN A 192 -1.60 4.86 7.33
CA GLN A 192 -2.35 5.43 6.20
C GLN A 192 -3.62 4.60 6.00
N VAL A 193 -4.71 5.22 5.55
CA VAL A 193 -5.89 4.53 5.06
C VAL A 193 -6.44 5.27 3.84
N ARG A 194 -6.98 4.54 2.87
CA ARG A 194 -7.65 5.10 1.70
C ARG A 194 -8.77 4.19 1.18
N PRO A 195 -9.76 4.72 0.45
CA PRO A 195 -10.79 3.90 -0.20
C PRO A 195 -10.21 2.99 -1.28
N ILE A 196 -10.75 1.78 -1.40
CA ILE A 196 -10.58 0.92 -2.59
C ILE A 196 -11.59 1.37 -3.64
N THR A 197 -11.10 1.71 -4.84
CA THR A 197 -11.91 2.34 -5.90
C THR A 197 -12.37 1.38 -6.99
N LYS A 198 -11.82 0.14 -7.02
CA LYS A 198 -12.19 -0.91 -7.98
C LYS A 198 -12.48 -2.22 -7.24
N THR A 199 -13.73 -2.68 -7.31
CA THR A 199 -14.14 -4.01 -6.82
C THR A 199 -13.61 -5.06 -7.79
N ILE A 200 -12.93 -6.09 -7.27
CA ILE A 200 -12.39 -7.19 -8.07
C ILE A 200 -13.28 -8.42 -7.85
N PRO A 201 -13.91 -8.97 -8.91
CA PRO A 201 -14.63 -10.24 -8.86
C PRO A 201 -13.76 -11.37 -8.32
N GLU A 202 -14.39 -12.22 -7.51
CA GLU A 202 -13.67 -13.27 -6.80
C GLU A 202 -13.39 -14.49 -7.67
N ASN A 203 -12.21 -15.08 -7.48
CA ASN A 203 -11.94 -16.48 -7.81
C ASN A 203 -11.19 -17.12 -6.63
N PRO A 204 -11.66 -18.25 -6.08
CA PRO A 204 -11.03 -18.90 -4.93
C PRO A 204 -9.60 -19.40 -5.23
N ASN A 205 -9.28 -19.64 -6.49
CA ASN A 205 -8.02 -20.22 -6.93
C ASN A 205 -7.03 -19.18 -7.49
N ILE A 206 -7.47 -17.92 -7.68
CA ILE A 206 -6.65 -16.89 -8.32
C ILE A 206 -6.64 -15.64 -7.46
N ILE A 207 -5.44 -15.24 -7.05
CA ILE A 207 -5.19 -14.00 -6.35
C ILE A 207 -4.98 -12.91 -7.41
N VAL A 208 -5.86 -11.92 -7.43
CA VAL A 208 -5.73 -10.78 -8.34
C VAL A 208 -4.92 -9.68 -7.66
N ILE A 209 -3.76 -9.34 -8.23
CA ILE A 209 -2.85 -8.30 -7.73
C ILE A 209 -3.16 -6.95 -8.41
N SER A 210 -3.46 -7.01 -9.71
CA SER A 210 -3.90 -5.88 -10.53
C SER A 210 -5.03 -6.34 -11.45
N PRO A 211 -6.23 -5.72 -11.40
CA PRO A 211 -7.33 -6.12 -12.26
C PRO A 211 -7.11 -5.66 -13.70
N GLY A 212 -7.60 -6.45 -14.65
CA GLY A 212 -7.63 -6.17 -16.07
C GLY A 212 -8.09 -7.37 -16.90
N ILE A 213 -7.77 -7.34 -18.20
CA ILE A 213 -8.09 -8.37 -19.18
C ILE A 213 -6.79 -8.81 -19.86
N MET A 214 -6.50 -10.11 -19.87
CA MET A 214 -5.40 -10.69 -20.63
C MET A 214 -5.87 -11.93 -21.37
N GLU A 215 -5.50 -12.04 -22.65
CA GLU A 215 -5.80 -13.19 -23.48
C GLU A 215 -4.61 -13.45 -24.41
N GLY A 216 -4.08 -14.68 -24.42
CA GLY A 216 -2.96 -15.04 -25.26
C GLY A 216 -1.98 -16.07 -24.66
N PRO A 217 -0.94 -16.40 -25.44
CA PRO A 217 0.11 -17.32 -25.00
C PRO A 217 0.98 -16.68 -23.92
N VAL A 218 1.49 -17.52 -23.02
CA VAL A 218 2.24 -17.10 -21.84
C VAL A 218 3.71 -17.48 -22.02
N LYS A 219 4.60 -16.53 -21.73
CA LYS A 219 6.05 -16.75 -21.80
C LYS A 219 6.66 -16.76 -20.40
N TYR A 220 7.41 -17.81 -20.06
CA TYR A 220 8.16 -17.82 -18.81
C TYR A 220 9.41 -16.96 -18.92
N ILE A 221 9.49 -15.89 -18.12
CA ILE A 221 10.63 -14.99 -18.01
C ILE A 221 11.42 -15.33 -16.75
N LYS A 222 12.70 -15.66 -16.92
CA LYS A 222 13.64 -15.99 -15.85
C LYS A 222 14.62 -14.86 -15.56
N SER A 223 14.92 -14.00 -16.54
CA SER A 223 15.90 -12.92 -16.41
C SER A 223 15.66 -11.76 -17.38
N GLU A 224 16.38 -10.64 -17.17
CA GLU A 224 16.38 -9.47 -18.08
C GLU A 224 16.87 -9.80 -19.51
N LYS A 225 17.51 -10.97 -19.73
CA LYS A 225 17.97 -11.40 -21.06
C LYS A 225 16.86 -11.98 -21.93
N ASP A 226 15.75 -12.41 -21.32
CA ASP A 226 14.64 -12.98 -22.05
C ASP A 226 13.88 -11.90 -22.83
N LYS A 227 13.19 -12.28 -23.90
CA LYS A 227 12.34 -11.35 -24.64
C LYS A 227 11.07 -11.03 -23.83
N ILE A 228 11.04 -9.86 -23.18
CA ILE A 228 9.94 -9.38 -22.34
C ILE A 228 8.90 -8.66 -23.20
N GLU A 229 7.83 -9.38 -23.57
CA GLU A 229 6.72 -8.85 -24.38
C GLU A 229 5.51 -9.80 -24.31
N GLY A 230 4.31 -9.23 -24.24
CA GLY A 230 3.04 -9.98 -24.22
C GLY A 230 2.63 -10.38 -22.81
N ILE A 231 2.03 -11.56 -22.66
CA ILE A 231 1.68 -12.12 -21.35
C ILE A 231 2.86 -12.92 -20.84
N ILE A 232 3.34 -12.58 -19.65
CA ILE A 232 4.54 -13.19 -19.06
C ILE A 232 4.20 -13.91 -17.76
N TYR A 233 4.92 -15.00 -17.51
CA TYR A 233 4.98 -15.65 -16.21
C TYR A 233 6.32 -15.34 -15.55
N VAL A 234 6.32 -15.01 -14.26
CA VAL A 234 7.52 -14.78 -13.46
C VAL A 234 7.39 -15.44 -12.09
N ASN A 235 8.51 -15.84 -11.47
CA ASN A 235 8.45 -16.40 -10.11
C ASN A 235 8.04 -15.33 -9.09
N ARG A 236 8.53 -14.10 -9.25
CA ARG A 236 8.20 -12.96 -8.41
C ARG A 236 8.15 -11.68 -9.23
N LEU A 237 7.57 -10.62 -8.66
CA LEU A 237 7.54 -9.30 -9.28
C LEU A 237 8.90 -8.60 -9.13
N TYR A 238 9.75 -8.71 -10.16
CA TYR A 238 11.08 -8.09 -10.16
C TYR A 238 11.04 -6.61 -10.56
N TYR A 239 11.73 -5.73 -9.82
CA TYR A 239 11.82 -4.30 -10.10
C TYR A 239 12.11 -3.95 -11.57
N TRP A 240 13.04 -4.66 -12.21
CA TRP A 240 13.47 -4.39 -13.58
C TRP A 240 12.40 -4.58 -14.66
N LEU A 241 11.30 -5.30 -14.35
CA LEU A 241 10.15 -5.39 -15.26
C LEU A 241 9.48 -4.04 -15.50
N SER A 242 9.69 -3.06 -14.61
CA SER A 242 9.15 -1.70 -14.77
C SER A 242 9.61 -1.02 -16.07
N LYS A 243 10.76 -1.41 -16.62
CA LYS A 243 11.31 -0.88 -17.88
C LYS A 243 10.53 -1.34 -19.13
N TYR A 244 9.65 -2.33 -18.99
CA TYR A 244 8.99 -3.02 -20.11
C TYR A 244 7.46 -2.99 -20.00
N LEU A 245 6.90 -2.13 -19.13
CA LEU A 245 5.45 -2.08 -18.90
C LEU A 245 4.66 -1.78 -20.18
N ASP A 246 5.24 -1.02 -21.11
CA ASP A 246 4.71 -0.72 -22.44
C ASP A 246 4.55 -1.95 -23.34
N LYS A 247 5.34 -3.01 -23.09
CA LYS A 247 5.35 -4.25 -23.89
C LYS A 247 4.58 -5.39 -23.23
N ILE A 248 4.32 -5.27 -21.93
CA ILE A 248 3.64 -6.31 -21.14
C ILE A 248 2.14 -6.12 -21.23
N LYS A 249 1.44 -7.16 -21.70
CA LYS A 249 -0.03 -7.21 -21.79
C LYS A 249 -0.68 -7.86 -20.56
N GLY A 250 0.11 -8.55 -19.74
CA GLY A 250 -0.33 -9.15 -18.49
C GLY A 250 0.80 -9.91 -17.80
N ILE A 251 0.69 -10.03 -16.48
CA ILE A 251 1.66 -10.78 -15.66
C ILE A 251 0.95 -11.88 -14.88
N ILE A 252 1.53 -13.07 -14.92
CA ILE A 252 1.21 -14.17 -14.03
C ILE A 252 2.42 -14.35 -13.10
N VAL A 253 2.18 -14.34 -11.79
CA VAL A 253 3.25 -14.47 -10.81
C VAL A 253 3.07 -15.69 -9.93
N LYS A 254 4.15 -16.40 -9.64
CA LYS A 254 4.11 -17.53 -8.69
C LYS A 254 3.90 -17.05 -7.26
N GLU A 255 4.65 -16.03 -6.86
CA GLU A 255 4.70 -15.51 -5.51
C GLU A 255 4.02 -14.13 -5.47
N PRO A 256 2.75 -14.04 -5.03
CA PRO A 256 2.03 -12.78 -5.02
C PRO A 256 2.68 -11.80 -4.05
N THR A 257 2.58 -10.51 -4.37
CA THR A 257 2.83 -9.39 -3.46
C THR A 257 1.92 -8.23 -3.90
N PHE A 258 1.37 -7.52 -2.93
CA PHE A 258 0.57 -6.33 -3.14
C PHE A 258 1.35 -5.06 -2.78
N LEU A 259 2.44 -5.18 -2.01
CA LEU A 259 3.30 -4.09 -1.53
C LEU A 259 4.40 -3.66 -2.51
N SER A 260 4.83 -4.53 -3.43
CA SER A 260 5.98 -4.20 -4.26
C SER A 260 5.70 -2.96 -5.12
N HIS A 261 6.74 -2.15 -5.36
CA HIS A 261 6.66 -1.00 -6.26
C HIS A 261 6.10 -1.40 -7.63
N LEU A 262 6.46 -2.59 -8.13
CA LEU A 262 5.91 -3.11 -9.37
C LEU A 262 4.42 -3.44 -9.25
N ALA A 263 3.95 -4.10 -8.18
CA ALA A 263 2.53 -4.38 -7.98
C ALA A 263 1.67 -3.09 -7.99
N ILE A 264 2.20 -2.02 -7.40
CA ILE A 264 1.60 -0.68 -7.44
C ILE A 264 1.57 -0.14 -8.89
N ASN A 265 2.71 -0.12 -9.57
CA ASN A 265 2.81 0.38 -10.95
C ASN A 265 1.89 -0.37 -11.91
N LEU A 266 1.71 -1.69 -11.74
CA LEU A 266 0.80 -2.48 -12.57
C LEU A 266 -0.65 -2.00 -12.45
N ARG A 267 -1.10 -1.67 -11.23
CA ARG A 267 -2.45 -1.13 -10.99
C ARG A 267 -2.64 0.24 -11.64
N GLU A 268 -1.63 1.08 -11.60
CA GLU A 268 -1.67 2.42 -12.19
C GLU A 268 -1.67 2.40 -13.71
N ASN A 269 -0.90 1.48 -14.30
CA ASN A 269 -0.83 1.30 -15.75
C ASN A 269 -1.95 0.39 -16.30
N ASN A 270 -2.89 -0.05 -15.45
CA ASN A 270 -3.96 -0.99 -15.79
C ASN A 270 -3.46 -2.28 -16.46
N ILE A 271 -2.26 -2.74 -16.07
CA ILE A 271 -1.69 -3.99 -16.55
C ILE A 271 -2.21 -5.11 -15.63
N PRO A 272 -2.93 -6.11 -16.17
CA PRO A 272 -3.49 -7.18 -15.35
C PRO A 272 -2.39 -8.05 -14.74
N CYS A 273 -2.54 -8.39 -13.46
CA CYS A 273 -1.60 -9.23 -12.72
C CYS A 273 -2.35 -10.20 -11.81
N VAL A 274 -2.08 -11.49 -11.98
CA VAL A 274 -2.69 -12.57 -11.18
C VAL A 274 -1.64 -13.54 -10.66
N ALA A 275 -1.96 -14.26 -9.59
CA ALA A 275 -1.10 -15.32 -9.08
C ALA A 275 -1.59 -16.72 -9.50
N LEU A 276 -0.67 -17.53 -10.04
CA LEU A 276 -0.83 -18.96 -10.32
C LEU A 276 0.46 -19.67 -9.92
N ASP A 277 0.36 -20.86 -9.34
CA ASP A 277 1.50 -21.65 -8.85
C ASP A 277 2.19 -22.51 -9.94
N PHE A 278 1.68 -22.46 -11.17
CA PHE A 278 2.22 -23.13 -12.35
C PHE A 278 2.25 -22.20 -13.58
N VAL A 279 3.00 -22.59 -14.61
CA VAL A 279 3.10 -21.86 -15.89
C VAL A 279 2.04 -22.37 -16.87
N PRO A 280 0.96 -21.63 -17.15
CA PRO A 280 0.03 -21.98 -18.21
C PRO A 280 0.67 -21.76 -19.60
N LYS A 281 0.21 -22.47 -20.64
CA LYS A 281 0.58 -22.20 -22.04
C LYS A 281 -0.20 -21.03 -22.61
N TYR A 282 -1.48 -20.94 -22.27
CA TYR A 282 -2.42 -19.94 -22.74
C TYR A 282 -3.34 -19.51 -21.60
N VAL A 283 -3.73 -18.25 -21.59
CA VAL A 283 -4.74 -17.74 -20.64
C VAL A 283 -5.79 -16.91 -21.34
N ARG A 284 -7.00 -16.92 -20.79
CA ARG A 284 -8.06 -15.97 -21.05
C ARG A 284 -8.66 -15.55 -19.71
N ILE A 285 -8.26 -14.38 -19.25
CA ILE A 285 -8.62 -13.85 -17.94
C ILE A 285 -9.29 -12.50 -18.12
N ASN A 286 -10.52 -12.38 -17.60
CA ASN A 286 -11.20 -11.11 -17.44
C ASN A 286 -11.60 -10.98 -15.97
N THR A 287 -10.73 -10.31 -15.21
CA THR A 287 -10.94 -10.14 -13.77
C THR A 287 -12.24 -9.39 -13.47
N TYR A 288 -12.67 -8.43 -14.31
CA TYR A 288 -13.91 -7.67 -14.11
C TYR A 288 -15.19 -8.48 -14.33
N LYS A 289 -15.10 -9.62 -15.03
CA LYS A 289 -16.22 -10.52 -15.28
C LYS A 289 -16.08 -11.86 -14.53
N GLY A 290 -15.03 -12.02 -13.72
CA GLY A 290 -14.74 -13.29 -13.06
C GLY A 290 -14.39 -14.44 -14.01
N ILE A 291 -13.90 -14.14 -15.22
CA ILE A 291 -13.50 -15.17 -16.21
C ILE A 291 -12.03 -15.51 -15.95
N PHE A 292 -11.75 -16.80 -15.77
CA PHE A 292 -10.41 -17.30 -15.49
C PHE A 292 -10.19 -18.66 -16.16
N GLU A 293 -9.83 -18.62 -17.44
CA GLU A 293 -9.58 -19.81 -18.26
C GLU A 293 -8.07 -19.91 -18.55
N TYR A 294 -7.54 -21.12 -18.51
CA TYR A 294 -6.13 -21.38 -18.81
C TYR A 294 -5.91 -22.79 -19.35
N GLU A 295 -4.92 -22.92 -20.22
CA GLU A 295 -4.41 -24.20 -20.72
C GLU A 295 -3.08 -24.52 -20.03
N LYS A 296 -2.93 -25.76 -19.54
CA LYS A 296 -1.68 -26.24 -18.92
C LYS A 296 -0.65 -26.69 -19.96
#